data_AF-A0A7K2TXA1-F1
#
_entry.id   AF-A0A7K2TXA1-F1
#
_cell.length_a   1.000
_cell.length_b   1.000
_cell.length_c   1.000
_cell.angle_alpha   90.00
_cell.angle_beta   90.00
_cell.angle_gamma   90.00
#
_symmetry.space_group_name_H-M   'P 1'
#
loop_
_entity.id
_entity.type
_entity.pdbx_description
1 polymer ?
#
loop_
_entity_poly.entity_id
_entity_poly.type
_entity_poly.pdbx_seq_one_letter_code
_entity_poly.pdbx_strand_id
1 'polypeptide(L)'
;MTTRLTGILASVTFFLAVLCGLAFLGTAVTHMLDDGAVCVQTDFWRNASLGPDGLPVGEGVKASSSAARLCQDDPSLGQRAADLGGRLPWLLFGALALLLFSRLLNSVLLRGPFTDVVAHRLTLLGWCVAVGTPLAGLVAGWSQSWLVGSMAPIVGSGPTLSGPLVLVLAGLAAVIMGRIMREGVRMREDLEGTI
;
A
#
# COMPACT_ATOMS: atom_id res chain seq x y z
N MET A 1 17.26 -18.83 -21.45
CA MET A 1 15.95 -18.15 -21.58
C MET A 1 15.51 -17.45 -20.28
N THR A 2 15.87 -17.93 -19.09
CA THR A 2 15.48 -17.37 -17.78
C THR A 2 16.03 -15.97 -17.49
N THR A 3 17.27 -15.66 -17.88
CA THR A 3 17.92 -14.36 -17.60
C THR A 3 17.30 -13.17 -18.32
N ARG A 4 16.78 -13.34 -19.55
CA ARG A 4 16.09 -12.27 -20.28
C ARG A 4 14.80 -11.84 -19.57
N LEU A 5 14.03 -12.80 -19.06
CA LEU A 5 12.76 -12.54 -18.39
C LEU A 5 12.98 -11.83 -17.04
N THR A 6 13.97 -12.27 -16.26
CA THR A 6 14.37 -11.59 -15.02
C THR A 6 14.87 -10.16 -15.28
N GLY A 7 15.61 -9.94 -16.37
CA GLY A 7 16.06 -8.60 -16.79
C GLY A 7 14.92 -7.66 -17.16
N ILE A 8 13.97 -8.13 -17.97
CA ILE A 8 12.77 -7.35 -18.32
C ILE A 8 11.98 -7.02 -17.05
N LEU A 9 11.78 -8.00 -16.16
CA LEU A 9 11.04 -7.80 -14.93
C LEU A 9 11.72 -6.79 -13.99
N ALA A 10 13.06 -6.82 -13.89
CA ALA A 10 13.82 -5.84 -13.11
C ALA A 10 13.65 -4.42 -13.68
N SER A 11 13.70 -4.26 -15.00
CA SER A 11 13.51 -2.96 -15.65
C SER A 11 12.09 -2.44 -15.51
N VAL A 12 11.08 -3.29 -15.70
CA VAL A 12 9.67 -2.92 -15.58
C VAL A 12 9.33 -2.52 -14.14
N THR A 13 9.81 -3.28 -13.16
CA THR A 13 9.57 -2.98 -11.74
C THR A 13 10.28 -1.71 -11.29
N PHE A 14 11.50 -1.46 -11.80
CA PHE A 14 12.18 -0.18 -11.58
C PHE A 14 11.42 0.99 -12.20
N PHE A 15 10.99 0.87 -13.46
CA PHE A 15 10.19 1.90 -14.12
C PHE A 15 8.89 2.19 -13.38
N LEU A 16 8.18 1.15 -12.93
CA LEU A 16 6.98 1.29 -12.13
C LEU A 16 7.27 1.97 -10.78
N ALA A 17 8.39 1.66 -10.13
CA ALA A 17 8.82 2.33 -8.90
C ALA A 17 9.03 3.83 -9.11
N VAL A 18 9.70 4.20 -10.21
CA VAL A 18 9.91 5.62 -10.59
C VAL A 18 8.58 6.31 -10.87
N LEU A 19 7.68 5.67 -11.62
CA LEU A 19 6.34 6.21 -11.87
C LEU A 19 5.54 6.42 -10.58
N CYS A 20 5.54 5.45 -9.66
CA CYS A 20 4.89 5.60 -8.36
C CYS A 20 5.52 6.72 -7.53
N GLY A 21 6.85 6.86 -7.54
CA GLY A 21 7.56 7.95 -6.86
C GLY A 21 7.25 9.33 -7.45
N LEU A 22 7.19 9.44 -8.78
CA LEU A 22 6.78 10.67 -9.47
C LEU A 22 5.31 10.99 -9.20
N ALA A 23 4.42 9.99 -9.20
CA ALA A 23 3.02 10.16 -8.84
C ALA A 23 2.87 10.62 -7.38
N PHE A 24 3.69 10.10 -6.46
CA PHE A 24 3.73 10.56 -5.07
C PHE A 24 4.11 12.05 -4.97
N LEU A 25 5.20 12.45 -5.63
CA LEU A 25 5.65 13.85 -5.63
C LEU A 25 4.63 14.77 -6.32
N GLY A 26 4.13 14.34 -7.47
CA GLY A 26 3.12 15.06 -8.24
C GLY A 26 1.86 15.27 -7.42
N THR A 27 1.29 14.20 -6.84
CA THR A 27 0.08 14.28 -6.01
C THR A 27 0.31 15.12 -4.76
N ALA A 28 1.44 14.99 -4.07
CA ALA A 28 1.75 15.82 -2.91
C ALA A 28 1.79 17.31 -3.23
N VAL A 29 2.40 17.69 -4.36
CA VAL A 29 2.52 19.09 -4.79
C VAL A 29 1.19 19.62 -5.33
N THR A 30 0.59 18.94 -6.32
CA THR A 30 -0.61 19.43 -6.97
C THR A 30 -1.77 19.54 -6.00
N HIS A 31 -1.94 18.58 -5.10
CA HIS A 31 -3.08 18.54 -4.17
C HIS A 31 -2.96 19.54 -3.01
N MET A 32 -1.77 20.06 -2.75
CA MET A 32 -1.56 21.17 -1.81
C MET A 32 -1.81 22.52 -2.47
N LEU A 33 -1.50 22.65 -3.76
CA LEU A 33 -1.73 23.87 -4.55
C LEU A 33 -3.15 23.95 -5.15
N ASP A 34 -3.88 22.85 -5.16
CA ASP A 34 -5.25 22.79 -5.69
C ASP A 34 -6.25 23.37 -4.68
N ASP A 35 -7.17 24.18 -5.19
CA ASP A 35 -8.30 24.75 -4.44
C ASP A 35 -9.61 23.97 -4.65
N GLY A 36 -9.53 22.81 -5.30
CA GLY A 36 -10.66 21.92 -5.51
C GLY A 36 -11.29 21.35 -4.23
N ALA A 37 -12.55 20.95 -4.36
CA ALA A 37 -13.32 20.31 -3.30
C ALA A 37 -12.69 18.96 -2.89
N VAL A 38 -12.61 18.71 -1.58
CA VAL A 38 -12.18 17.41 -1.05
C VAL A 38 -13.40 16.55 -0.81
N CYS A 39 -13.43 15.37 -1.44
CA CYS A 39 -14.50 14.40 -1.26
C CYS A 39 -14.00 13.13 -0.58
N VAL A 40 -14.73 12.67 0.44
CA VAL A 40 -14.49 11.40 1.13
C VAL A 40 -15.72 10.52 1.06
N GLN A 41 -15.51 9.22 0.85
CA GLN A 41 -16.57 8.22 0.88
C GLN A 41 -16.60 7.56 2.26
N THR A 42 -17.79 7.45 2.83
CA THR A 42 -17.99 6.92 4.17
C THR A 42 -18.86 5.67 4.12
N ASP A 43 -18.44 4.65 4.87
CA ASP A 43 -19.20 3.41 5.06
C ASP A 43 -20.07 3.46 6.33
N PHE A 44 -20.18 4.62 6.98
CA PHE A 44 -20.95 4.77 8.22
C PHE A 44 -22.43 4.41 8.00
N TRP A 45 -22.98 4.80 6.85
CA TRP A 45 -24.35 4.50 6.46
C TRP A 45 -24.49 3.13 5.80
N ARG A 46 -23.54 2.21 6.02
CA ARG A 46 -23.59 0.88 5.41
C ARG A 46 -24.85 0.15 5.86
N ASN A 47 -25.72 -0.16 4.89
CA ASN A 47 -27.04 -0.75 5.09
C ASN A 47 -28.07 0.20 5.73
N ALA A 48 -27.88 1.52 5.65
CA ALA A 48 -28.90 2.46 6.06
C ALA A 48 -30.12 2.30 5.16
N SER A 49 -31.29 2.12 5.78
CA SER A 49 -32.56 2.14 5.04
C SER A 49 -32.76 3.54 4.51
N LEU A 50 -32.97 3.66 3.21
CA LEU A 50 -33.46 4.90 2.64
C LEU A 50 -34.91 5.05 3.16
N GLY A 51 -35.22 6.22 3.73
CA GLY A 51 -36.55 6.48 4.27
C GLY A 51 -37.65 6.38 3.20
N PRO A 52 -38.94 6.44 3.59
CA PRO A 52 -40.07 6.36 2.65
C PRO A 52 -40.03 7.42 1.53
N ASP A 53 -39.31 8.53 1.74
CA ASP A 53 -39.13 9.61 0.75
C ASP A 53 -37.88 9.44 -0.15
N GLY A 54 -37.13 8.34 -0.01
CA GLY A 54 -35.81 8.18 -0.60
C GLY A 54 -35.79 7.88 -2.10
N LEU A 55 -36.08 6.63 -2.48
CA LEU A 55 -36.12 6.19 -3.87
C LEU A 55 -37.46 5.52 -4.17
N PRO A 56 -38.08 5.81 -5.33
CA PRO A 56 -39.25 5.07 -5.78
C PRO A 56 -38.82 3.62 -6.07
N VAL A 57 -39.23 2.71 -5.19
CA VAL A 57 -38.98 1.28 -5.32
C VAL A 57 -40.30 0.52 -5.41
N GLY A 58 -40.28 -0.61 -6.12
CA GLY A 58 -41.46 -1.45 -6.30
C GLY A 58 -41.95 -2.04 -4.97
N GLU A 59 -43.21 -2.49 -4.95
CA GLU A 59 -43.81 -3.12 -3.78
C GLU A 59 -42.97 -4.32 -3.31
N GLY A 60 -42.67 -4.36 -2.01
CA GLY A 60 -41.82 -5.40 -1.39
C GLY A 60 -40.31 -5.18 -1.55
N VAL A 61 -39.86 -4.15 -2.25
CA VAL A 61 -38.42 -3.85 -2.43
C VAL A 61 -37.94 -2.91 -1.32
N LYS A 62 -36.87 -3.30 -0.62
CA LYS A 62 -36.18 -2.43 0.35
C LYS A 62 -34.98 -1.78 -0.32
N ALA A 63 -34.98 -0.45 -0.36
CA ALA A 63 -33.83 0.32 -0.81
C ALA A 63 -32.88 0.59 0.36
N SER A 64 -31.60 0.30 0.18
CA SER A 64 -30.56 0.66 1.12
C SER A 64 -29.40 1.30 0.38
N SER A 65 -28.82 2.35 0.96
CA SER A 65 -27.56 2.92 0.49
C SER A 65 -26.43 2.41 1.37
N SER A 66 -25.27 2.15 0.77
CA SER A 66 -24.08 1.63 1.45
C SER A 66 -22.93 2.62 1.53
N ALA A 67 -22.99 3.72 0.78
CA ALA A 67 -21.93 4.72 0.72
C ALA A 67 -22.50 6.13 0.66
N ALA A 68 -22.07 6.99 1.60
CA ALA A 68 -22.30 8.42 1.52
C ALA A 68 -20.99 9.12 1.13
N ARG A 69 -21.04 9.94 0.10
CA ARG A 69 -19.92 10.79 -0.32
C ARG A 69 -20.12 12.19 0.26
N LEU A 70 -19.19 12.61 1.11
CA LEU A 70 -19.16 13.96 1.68
C LEU A 70 -18.14 14.76 0.88
N CYS A 71 -18.55 15.89 0.30
CA CYS A 71 -17.66 16.80 -0.39
C CYS A 71 -17.69 18.14 0.32
N GLN A 72 -16.52 18.74 0.50
CA GLN A 72 -16.38 20.08 1.05
C GLN A 72 -15.68 20.97 0.03
N ASP A 73 -16.38 22.03 -0.38
CA ASP A 73 -15.93 22.94 -1.44
C ASP A 73 -14.78 23.84 -0.98
N ASP A 74 -14.78 24.27 0.29
CA ASP A 74 -13.69 25.03 0.92
C ASP A 74 -13.02 24.19 2.04
N PRO A 75 -12.14 23.23 1.69
CA PRO A 75 -11.49 22.37 2.67
C PRO A 75 -10.38 23.12 3.42
N SER A 76 -10.31 22.92 4.74
CA SER A 76 -9.19 23.42 5.53
C SER A 76 -7.86 22.72 5.16
N LEU A 77 -6.72 23.34 5.47
CA LEU A 77 -5.39 22.73 5.25
C LEU A 77 -5.24 21.35 5.91
N GLY A 78 -5.85 21.16 7.08
CA GLY A 78 -5.87 19.86 7.76
C GLY A 78 -6.66 18.79 6.99
N GLN A 79 -7.81 19.16 6.40
CA GLN A 79 -8.61 18.24 5.57
C GLN A 79 -7.88 17.87 4.28
N ARG A 80 -7.18 18.81 3.63
CA ARG A 80 -6.32 18.50 2.47
C ARG A 80 -5.18 17.54 2.85
N ALA A 81 -4.51 17.79 3.98
CA ALA A 81 -3.45 16.92 4.46
C ALA A 81 -3.97 15.50 4.79
N ALA A 82 -5.17 15.39 5.36
CA ALA A 82 -5.77 14.11 5.71
C ALA A 82 -6.24 13.31 4.46
N ASP A 83 -6.76 13.98 3.44
CA ASP A 83 -7.07 13.32 2.15
C ASP A 83 -5.80 12.78 1.48
N LEU A 84 -4.72 13.58 1.48
CA LEU A 84 -3.40 13.15 1.03
C LEU A 84 -2.87 11.96 1.85
N GLY A 85 -3.09 11.97 3.16
CA GLY A 85 -2.76 10.87 4.06
C GLY A 85 -3.45 9.55 3.69
N GLY A 86 -4.58 9.58 2.98
CA GLY A 86 -5.24 8.38 2.46
C GLY A 86 -4.54 7.74 1.25
N ARG A 87 -3.83 8.53 0.41
CA ARG A 87 -3.28 8.08 -0.88
C ARG A 87 -1.76 7.97 -0.89
N LEU A 88 -1.06 8.94 -0.29
CA LEU A 88 0.39 9.03 -0.30
C LEU A 88 1.09 7.81 0.33
N PRO A 89 0.63 7.24 1.47
CA PRO A 89 1.32 6.10 2.07
C PRO A 89 1.38 4.89 1.14
N TRP A 90 0.33 4.64 0.37
CA TRP A 90 0.27 3.53 -0.58
C TRP A 90 1.19 3.73 -1.79
N LEU A 91 1.26 4.96 -2.32
CA LEU A 91 2.19 5.28 -3.41
C LEU A 91 3.65 5.15 -2.98
N LEU A 92 3.98 5.66 -1.80
CA LEU A 92 5.33 5.57 -1.24
C LEU A 92 5.71 4.11 -0.95
N PHE A 93 4.80 3.36 -0.31
CA PHE A 93 4.99 1.94 -0.03
C PHE A 93 5.20 1.14 -1.33
N GLY A 94 4.35 1.36 -2.33
CA GLY A 94 4.46 0.71 -3.64
C GLY A 94 5.79 1.01 -4.32
N ALA A 95 6.20 2.28 -4.37
CA ALA A 95 7.47 2.70 -4.94
C ALA A 95 8.66 2.02 -4.24
N LEU A 96 8.66 1.98 -2.91
CA LEU A 96 9.76 1.41 -2.13
C LEU A 96 9.82 -0.12 -2.27
N ALA A 97 8.68 -0.81 -2.24
CA ALA A 97 8.61 -2.25 -2.45
C ALA A 97 9.08 -2.65 -3.85
N LEU A 98 8.63 -1.94 -4.89
CA LEU A 98 9.04 -2.18 -6.28
C LEU A 98 10.53 -1.90 -6.49
N LEU A 99 11.06 -0.83 -5.90
CA LEU A 99 12.49 -0.51 -5.98
C LEU A 99 13.34 -1.59 -5.31
N LEU A 100 12.96 -2.06 -4.12
CA LEU A 100 13.65 -3.16 -3.45
C LEU A 100 13.57 -4.46 -4.25
N PHE A 101 12.42 -4.76 -4.84
CA PHE A 101 12.25 -5.93 -5.69
C PHE A 101 13.10 -5.85 -6.96
N SER A 102 13.15 -4.69 -7.64
CA SER A 102 14.03 -4.49 -8.79
C SER A 102 15.51 -4.69 -8.42
N ARG A 103 15.92 -4.24 -7.24
CA ARG A 103 17.28 -4.44 -6.72
C ARG A 103 17.57 -5.89 -6.36
N LEU A 104 16.59 -6.63 -5.87
CA LEU A 104 16.71 -8.07 -5.65
C LEU A 104 16.94 -8.78 -7.00
N LEU A 105 16.09 -8.54 -8.00
CA LEU A 105 16.20 -9.16 -9.32
C LEU A 105 17.54 -8.83 -10.00
N ASN A 106 18.00 -7.59 -9.93
CA ASN A 106 19.32 -7.21 -10.44
C ASN A 106 20.47 -7.93 -9.72
N SER A 107 20.36 -8.16 -8.41
CA SER A 107 21.35 -8.98 -7.70
C SER A 107 21.36 -10.43 -8.14
N VAL A 108 20.19 -11.02 -8.37
CA VAL A 108 20.06 -12.39 -8.89
C VAL A 108 20.71 -12.51 -10.27
N LEU A 109 20.53 -11.52 -11.14
CA LEU A 109 21.14 -11.49 -12.47
C LEU A 109 22.66 -11.39 -12.43
N LEU A 110 23.21 -10.56 -11.54
CA LEU A 110 24.64 -10.28 -11.50
C LEU A 110 25.44 -11.34 -10.74
N ARG A 111 24.87 -11.91 -9.68
CA ARG A 111 25.59 -12.77 -8.73
C ARG A 111 25.03 -14.19 -8.63
N GLY A 112 23.90 -14.45 -9.28
CA GLY A 112 23.15 -15.69 -9.15
C GLY A 112 22.20 -15.69 -7.93
N PRO A 113 21.25 -16.64 -7.89
CA PRO A 113 20.20 -16.67 -6.89
C PRO A 113 20.70 -17.05 -5.49
N PHE A 114 21.62 -18.01 -5.36
CA PHE A 114 22.10 -18.51 -4.06
C PHE A 114 23.35 -17.75 -3.60
N THR A 115 23.15 -16.49 -3.24
CA THR A 115 24.21 -15.67 -2.61
C THR A 115 23.68 -14.98 -1.36
N ASP A 116 24.57 -14.73 -0.41
CA ASP A 116 24.27 -13.99 0.82
C ASP A 116 23.62 -12.63 0.55
N VAL A 117 24.03 -11.97 -0.54
CA VAL A 117 23.51 -10.65 -0.94
C VAL A 117 22.05 -10.75 -1.36
N VAL A 118 21.67 -11.78 -2.12
CA VAL A 118 20.28 -11.99 -2.54
C VAL A 118 19.43 -12.40 -1.33
N ALA A 119 19.95 -13.25 -0.46
CA ALA A 119 19.27 -13.65 0.79
C ALA A 119 18.94 -12.42 1.65
N HIS A 120 19.92 -11.55 1.87
CA HIS A 120 19.74 -10.32 2.63
C HIS A 120 18.73 -9.36 1.99
N ARG A 121 18.80 -9.17 0.67
CA ARG A 121 17.85 -8.30 -0.06
C ARG A 121 16.42 -8.85 -0.02
N LEU A 122 16.25 -10.16 -0.12
CA LEU A 122 14.93 -10.81 -0.01
C LEU A 122 14.35 -10.64 1.39
N THR A 123 15.17 -10.82 2.44
CA THR A 123 14.76 -10.56 3.82
C THR A 123 14.39 -9.08 4.05
N LEU A 124 15.15 -8.14 3.49
CA LEU A 124 14.87 -6.71 3.62
C LEU A 124 13.57 -6.32 2.90
N LEU A 125 13.34 -6.86 1.70
CA LEU A 125 12.07 -6.72 0.99
C LEU A 125 10.90 -7.31 1.80
N GLY A 126 11.08 -8.51 2.37
CA GLY A 126 10.06 -9.15 3.20
C GLY A 126 9.69 -8.31 4.41
N TRP A 127 10.67 -7.74 5.13
CA TRP A 127 10.44 -6.83 6.25
C TRP A 127 9.75 -5.54 5.82
N CYS A 128 10.17 -4.97 4.68
CA CYS A 128 9.51 -3.81 4.11
C CYS A 128 8.03 -4.08 3.85
N VAL A 129 7.67 -5.24 3.30
CA VAL A 129 6.26 -5.59 3.03
C VAL A 129 5.51 -5.89 4.31
N ALA A 130 6.09 -6.70 5.21
CA ALA A 130 5.45 -7.15 6.45
C ALA A 130 5.12 -5.99 7.40
N VAL A 131 6.01 -5.00 7.50
CA VAL A 131 5.82 -3.83 8.37
C VAL A 131 5.24 -2.64 7.61
N GLY A 132 5.65 -2.44 6.36
CA GLY A 132 5.19 -1.30 5.55
C GLY A 132 3.71 -1.36 5.22
N THR A 133 3.14 -2.55 4.99
CA THR A 133 1.70 -2.69 4.71
C THR A 133 0.81 -2.21 5.88
N PRO A 134 0.96 -2.74 7.12
CA PRO A 134 0.13 -2.29 8.23
C PRO A 134 0.41 -0.84 8.60
N LEU A 135 1.65 -0.36 8.45
CA LEU A 135 2.01 1.02 8.75
C LEU A 135 1.37 1.99 7.74
N ALA A 136 1.43 1.70 6.44
CA ALA A 136 0.74 2.48 5.42
C ALA A 136 -0.79 2.43 5.61
N GLY A 137 -1.32 1.25 5.94
CA GLY A 137 -2.74 1.05 6.21
C GLY A 137 -3.25 1.80 7.43
N LEU A 138 -2.45 1.90 8.48
CA LEU A 138 -2.78 2.65 9.70
C LEU A 138 -2.75 4.15 9.45
N VAL A 139 -1.73 4.66 8.75
CA VAL A 139 -1.66 6.09 8.39
C VAL A 139 -2.83 6.48 7.48
N ALA A 140 -3.12 5.66 6.46
CA ALA A 140 -4.22 5.91 5.54
C ALA A 140 -5.58 5.85 6.25
N GLY A 141 -5.85 4.80 7.01
CA GLY A 141 -7.11 4.64 7.71
C GLY A 141 -7.33 5.70 8.78
N TRP A 142 -6.30 6.06 9.53
CA TRP A 142 -6.40 7.13 10.52
C TRP A 142 -6.66 8.49 9.86
N SER A 143 -5.93 8.82 8.78
CA SER A 143 -6.15 10.08 8.05
C SER A 143 -7.57 10.18 7.51
N GLN A 144 -8.08 9.10 6.93
CA GLN A 144 -9.46 9.04 6.43
C GLN A 144 -10.50 9.12 7.55
N SER A 145 -10.30 8.41 8.67
CA SER A 145 -11.22 8.48 9.82
C SER A 145 -11.27 9.89 10.43
N TRP A 146 -10.13 10.57 10.50
CA TRP A 146 -10.08 11.96 10.95
C TRP A 146 -10.80 12.90 9.97
N LEU A 147 -10.58 12.73 8.67
CA LEU A 147 -11.25 13.51 7.62
C LEU A 147 -12.78 13.36 7.71
N VAL A 148 -13.27 12.13 7.84
CA VAL A 148 -14.70 11.85 8.02
C VAL A 148 -15.23 12.46 9.31
N GLY A 149 -14.51 12.31 10.43
CA GLY A 149 -14.90 12.92 11.71
C GLY A 149 -14.98 14.44 11.65
N SER A 150 -14.12 15.08 10.83
CA SER A 150 -14.16 16.55 10.63
C SER A 150 -15.37 17.02 9.84
N MET A 151 -15.86 16.23 8.88
CA MET A 151 -17.00 16.56 8.01
C MET A 151 -18.35 16.08 8.58
N ALA A 152 -18.33 15.00 9.35
CA ALA A 152 -19.50 14.39 9.98
C ALA A 152 -19.16 13.99 11.44
N PRO A 153 -19.29 14.93 12.40
CA PRO A 153 -18.90 14.71 13.80
C PRO A 153 -19.58 13.52 14.47
N ILE A 154 -20.77 13.15 13.99
CA ILE A 154 -21.57 12.02 14.51
C ILE A 154 -20.92 10.64 14.27
N VAL A 155 -19.98 10.55 13.32
CA VAL A 155 -19.30 9.29 12.97
C VAL A 155 -18.14 8.98 13.93
N GLY A 156 -17.60 9.99 14.61
CA GLY A 156 -16.41 9.87 15.44
C GLY A 156 -15.13 9.64 14.61
N SER A 157 -13.98 9.81 15.26
CA SER A 157 -12.65 9.62 14.65
C SER A 157 -11.80 8.70 15.51
N GLY A 158 -11.16 7.69 14.91
CA GLY A 158 -10.37 6.69 15.63
C GLY A 158 -9.33 6.00 14.75
N PRO A 159 -8.40 5.24 15.35
CA PRO A 159 -7.40 4.48 14.61
C PRO A 159 -8.09 3.37 13.82
N THR A 160 -8.05 3.45 12.50
CA THR A 160 -8.54 2.39 11.62
C THR A 160 -7.39 1.88 10.76
N LEU A 161 -7.36 0.57 10.53
CA LEU A 161 -6.45 -0.03 9.56
C LEU A 161 -7.19 -0.22 8.24
N SER A 162 -6.59 0.26 7.16
CA SER A 162 -7.07 0.02 5.79
C SER A 162 -6.08 -0.83 5.00
N GLY A 163 -6.58 -1.53 3.99
CA GLY A 163 -5.75 -2.24 3.01
C GLY A 163 -5.54 -3.74 3.27
N PRO A 164 -4.79 -4.42 2.37
CA PRO A 164 -4.71 -5.87 2.34
C PRO A 164 -3.70 -6.41 3.36
N LEU A 165 -4.17 -6.64 4.60
CA LEU A 165 -3.38 -7.27 5.67
C LEU A 165 -2.80 -8.65 5.28
N VAL A 166 -3.36 -9.31 4.27
CA VAL A 166 -2.84 -10.54 3.68
C VAL A 166 -1.39 -10.38 3.18
N LEU A 167 -0.97 -9.17 2.76
CA LEU A 167 0.42 -8.93 2.36
C LEU A 167 1.42 -9.11 3.50
N VAL A 168 0.99 -9.01 4.76
CA VAL A 168 1.86 -9.29 5.92
C VAL A 168 2.36 -10.73 5.85
N LEU A 169 1.48 -11.68 5.50
CA LEU A 169 1.85 -13.09 5.34
C LEU A 169 2.85 -13.27 4.20
N ALA A 170 2.65 -12.57 3.08
CA ALA A 170 3.59 -12.61 1.96
C ALA A 170 4.97 -12.04 2.33
N GLY A 171 5.00 -10.93 3.09
CA GLY A 171 6.23 -10.34 3.61
C GLY A 171 6.96 -11.28 4.56
N LEU A 172 6.24 -11.89 5.51
CA LEU A 172 6.80 -12.87 6.44
C LEU A 172 7.33 -14.11 5.73
N ALA A 173 6.60 -14.63 4.72
CA ALA A 173 7.06 -15.74 3.90
C ALA A 173 8.38 -15.39 3.18
N ALA A 174 8.50 -14.18 2.63
CA ALA A 174 9.74 -13.71 2.01
C ALA A 174 10.89 -13.57 3.04
N VAL A 175 10.62 -13.11 4.26
CA VAL A 175 11.62 -13.07 5.35
C VAL A 175 12.14 -14.47 5.64
N ILE A 176 11.24 -15.43 5.84
CA ILE A 176 11.59 -16.82 6.13
C ILE A 176 12.41 -17.41 4.99
N MET A 177 11.97 -17.22 3.74
CA MET A 177 12.69 -17.73 2.58
C MET A 177 14.10 -17.12 2.45
N GLY A 178 14.26 -15.82 2.72
CA GLY A 178 15.57 -15.18 2.74
C GLY A 178 16.50 -15.72 3.83
N ARG A 179 15.96 -16.06 5.02
CA ARG A 179 16.72 -16.69 6.11
C ARG A 179 17.19 -18.11 5.74
N ILE A 180 16.27 -18.94 5.24
CA ILE A 180 16.57 -20.30 4.77
C ILE A 180 17.64 -20.25 3.68
N MET A 181 17.53 -19.31 2.74
CA MET A 181 18.51 -19.19 1.66
C MET A 181 19.89 -18.81 2.19
N ARG A 182 19.97 -17.95 3.22
CA ARG A 182 21.22 -17.59 3.88
C ARG A 182 21.88 -18.77 4.58
N GLU A 183 21.09 -19.56 5.31
CA GLU A 183 21.57 -20.80 5.94
C GLU A 183 22.08 -21.81 4.89
N GLY A 184 21.38 -21.94 3.76
CA GLY A 184 21.82 -22.79 2.66
C GLY A 184 23.13 -22.34 2.01
N VAL A 185 23.36 -21.03 1.89
CA VAL A 185 24.63 -20.48 1.38
C VAL A 185 25.78 -20.78 2.36
N ARG A 186 25.58 -20.52 3.66
CA ARG A 186 26.59 -20.80 4.69
C ARG A 186 26.99 -22.28 4.75
N MET A 187 26.01 -23.17 4.67
CA MET A 187 26.28 -24.63 4.69
C MET A 187 27.07 -25.08 3.47
N ARG A 188 26.86 -24.45 2.31
CA ARG A 188 27.63 -24.73 1.11
C ARG A 188 29.08 -24.25 1.23
N GLU A 189 29.29 -23.07 1.81
CA GLU A 189 30.63 -22.54 2.08
C GLU A 189 31.41 -23.44 3.05
N ASP A 190 30.75 -23.96 4.10
CA ASP A 190 31.38 -24.90 5.04
C ASP A 190 31.81 -26.20 4.34
N LEU A 191 30.98 -26.74 3.44
CA LEU A 191 31.29 -27.94 2.65
C LEU A 191 32.43 -27.72 1.66
N GLU A 192 32.48 -26.57 0.99
CA GLU A 192 33.57 -26.21 0.07
C GLU A 192 34.89 -25.95 0.82
N GLY A 193 34.84 -25.55 2.10
CA GLY A 193 36.03 -25.33 2.94
C GLY A 193 36.60 -26.57 3.63
N THR A 194 35.94 -27.73 3.56
CA THR A 194 36.43 -28.97 4.21
C THR A 194 37.20 -29.89 3.26
N ILE A 195 37.31 -29.54 1.97
CA ILE A 195 37.94 -30.35 0.91
C ILE A 195 39.34 -29.82 0.56
#